data_AF-A0A964UJ32-F1
#
_entry.id   AF-A0A964UJ32-F1
#
_cell.length_a   1.000
_cell.length_b   1.000
_cell.length_c   1.000
_cell.angle_alpha   90.00
_cell.angle_beta   90.00
_cell.angle_gamma   90.00
#
_symmetry.space_group_name_H-M   'P 1'
#
loop_
_entity.id
_entity.type
_entity.pdbx_description
1 polymer ?
#
loop_
_entity_poly.entity_id
_entity_poly.type
_entity_poly.pdbx_seq_one_letter_code
_entity_poly.pdbx_strand_id
1 'polypeptide(L)' 'MTTTTPFLLRTRFAKDIVCEFLPPTKHSSKVAIVAAGAPTYPGKRTEFAHFLAEQGYWVFVPRYRGTWESSGAFLN' A
#
# COMPACT_ATOMS: atom_id res chain seq x y z
N MET A 1 -3.43 -22.78 7.23
CA MET A 1 -2.35 -22.37 6.30
C MET A 1 -2.38 -20.84 6.22
N THR A 2 -1.66 -20.15 7.10
CA THR A 2 -1.46 -18.69 7.01
C THR A 2 -0.30 -18.45 6.05
N THR A 3 -0.62 -18.18 4.79
CA THR A 3 0.32 -17.69 3.79
C THR A 3 0.70 -16.26 4.18
N THR A 4 1.77 -16.10 4.97
CA THR A 4 2.38 -14.77 5.15
C THR A 4 3.06 -14.43 3.83
N THR A 5 2.36 -13.75 2.93
CA THR A 5 2.94 -13.27 1.67
C THR A 5 4.08 -12.33 2.03
N PRO A 6 5.36 -12.63 1.71
CA PRO A 6 6.48 -11.79 2.16
C PRO A 6 6.54 -10.44 1.42
N PHE A 7 5.63 -10.20 0.49
CA PHE A 7 5.57 -9.03 -0.39
C PHE A 7 4.15 -8.49 -0.48
N LEU A 8 4.04 -7.17 -0.69
CA LEU A 8 2.75 -6.53 -0.98
C LEU A 8 2.38 -6.76 -2.44
N LEU A 9 1.09 -6.93 -2.70
CA LEU A 9 0.57 -6.97 -4.06
C LEU A 9 0.64 -5.56 -4.67
N ARG A 10 0.68 -5.47 -5.99
CA ARG A 10 0.80 -4.20 -6.69
C ARG A 10 -0.32 -4.00 -7.69
N THR A 11 -0.85 -2.79 -7.74
CA THR A 11 -1.77 -2.32 -8.77
C THR A 11 -1.37 -0.93 -9.27
N ARG A 12 -1.97 -0.49 -10.36
CA ARG A 12 -1.81 0.86 -10.89
C ARG A 12 -3.18 1.47 -11.15
N PHE A 13 -3.55 2.46 -10.36
CA PHE A 13 -4.82 3.17 -10.50
C PHE A 13 -4.78 4.11 -11.70
N ALA A 14 -5.82 4.06 -12.52
CA ALA A 14 -5.97 4.88 -13.73
C ALA A 14 -4.74 4.86 -14.67
N LYS A 15 -3.95 3.78 -14.65
CA LYS A 15 -2.66 3.66 -15.36
C LYS A 15 -1.63 4.73 -14.98
N ASP A 16 -1.79 5.40 -13.83
CA ASP A 16 -0.93 6.50 -13.38
C ASP A 16 -0.29 6.18 -12.01
N ILE A 17 -1.12 6.03 -10.97
CA ILE A 17 -0.65 5.93 -9.58
C ILE A 17 -0.37 4.49 -9.21
N VAL A 18 0.88 4.20 -8.85
CA VAL A 18 1.25 2.90 -8.30
C VAL A 18 0.74 2.80 -6.88
N CYS A 19 0.06 1.69 -6.58
CA CYS A 19 -0.35 1.37 -5.23
C CYS A 19 0.06 -0.05 -4.90
N GLU A 20 0.64 -0.20 -3.72
CA GLU A 20 0.87 -1.50 -3.12
C GLU A 20 -0.26 -1.78 -2.15
N PHE A 21 -0.73 -3.03 -2.07
CA PHE A 21 -1.91 -3.35 -1.28
C PHE A 21 -1.84 -4.75 -0.69
N LEU A 22 -2.64 -4.96 0.35
CA LEU A 22 -2.81 -6.24 1.01
C LEU A 22 -4.28 -6.45 1.41
N PRO A 23 -4.90 -7.59 1.03
CA PRO A 23 -6.23 -7.94 1.53
C PRO A 23 -6.18 -8.29 3.02
N PRO A 24 -7.31 -8.14 3.75
CA PRO A 24 -7.39 -8.55 5.14
C PRO A 24 -7.31 -10.07 5.27
N THR A 25 -6.78 -10.56 6.39
CA THR A 25 -6.70 -12.01 6.67
C THR A 25 -8.06 -12.63 7.01
N LYS A 26 -9.06 -11.79 7.31
CA LYS A 26 -10.45 -12.15 7.62
C LYS A 26 -11.40 -11.30 6.79
N HIS A 27 -12.58 -11.83 6.47
CA HIS A 27 -13.59 -11.09 5.72
C HIS A 27 -14.00 -9.82 6.48
N SER A 28 -13.77 -8.65 5.86
CA SER A 28 -13.97 -7.35 6.48
C SER A 28 -14.06 -6.27 5.41
N SER A 29 -14.85 -5.23 5.69
CA SER A 29 -15.03 -4.06 4.81
C SER A 29 -14.24 -2.84 5.29
N LYS A 30 -13.38 -2.99 6.30
CA LYS A 30 -12.52 -1.90 6.77
C LYS A 30 -11.42 -1.62 5.75
N VAL A 31 -11.13 -0.35 5.51
CA VAL A 31 -10.10 0.10 4.57
C VAL A 31 -9.15 1.05 5.26
N ALA A 32 -7.84 0.86 5.06
CA ALA A 32 -6.78 1.74 5.49
C ALA A 32 -6.02 2.25 4.25
N ILE A 33 -5.99 3.57 4.06
CA ILE A 33 -5.20 4.22 3.02
C ILE A 33 -4.02 4.90 3.71
N VAL A 34 -2.81 4.37 3.49
CA VAL A 34 -1.62 4.85 4.16
C VAL A 34 -0.86 5.82 3.26
N ALA A 35 -0.99 7.11 3.55
CA ALA A 35 -0.21 8.16 2.93
C ALA A 35 1.13 8.30 3.67
N ALA A 36 2.20 7.82 3.05
CA ALA A 36 3.55 7.90 3.61
C ALA A 36 4.10 9.32 3.55
N GLY A 37 5.00 9.71 4.47
CA GLY A 37 5.74 10.96 4.32
C GLY A 37 6.62 10.96 3.06
N ALA A 38 6.80 12.12 2.43
CA ALA A 38 7.80 12.31 1.39
C ALA A 38 9.20 12.49 2.02
N PRO A 39 10.29 11.98 1.41
CA PRO A 39 10.35 11.32 0.10
C PRO A 39 10.18 9.79 0.13
N THR A 40 10.11 9.17 1.32
CA THR A 40 10.04 7.70 1.40
C THR A 40 9.24 7.20 2.60
N TYR A 41 8.74 5.98 2.46
CA TYR A 41 8.00 5.26 3.49
C TYR A 41 8.95 4.81 4.61
N PRO A 42 8.54 4.78 5.89
CA PRO A 42 9.36 4.20 6.96
C PRO A 42 9.80 2.76 6.61
N GLY A 43 11.03 2.37 6.93
CA GLY A 43 11.63 1.08 6.49
C GLY A 43 10.91 -0.22 6.91
N LYS A 44 9.73 -0.14 7.52
CA LYS A 44 8.88 -1.26 7.97
C LYS A 44 7.49 -1.29 7.31
N ARG A 45 7.44 -0.94 6.03
CA ARG A 45 6.18 -0.82 5.26
C ARG A 45 5.39 -2.12 5.20
N THR A 46 6.08 -3.22 4.92
CA THR A 46 5.48 -4.54 4.75
C THR A 46 4.91 -5.01 6.08
N GLU A 47 5.67 -4.91 7.16
CA GLU A 47 5.28 -5.27 8.52
C GLU A 47 4.06 -4.46 8.98
N PHE A 48 4.03 -3.16 8.70
CA PHE A 48 2.89 -2.32 9.04
C PHE A 48 1.63 -2.69 8.26
N ALA A 49 1.76 -2.99 6.97
CA ALA A 49 0.64 -3.45 6.16
C ALA A 49 0.11 -4.81 6.62
N HIS A 50 0.99 -5.75 6.98
CA HIS A 50 0.57 -7.02 7.58
C HIS A 50 -0.16 -6.83 8.90
N PHE A 51 0.38 -6.00 9.80
CA PHE A 51 -0.28 -5.68 11.07
C PHE A 51 -1.71 -5.18 10.85
N LEU A 52 -1.91 -4.24 9.92
CA LEU A 52 -3.25 -3.73 9.61
C LEU A 52 -4.14 -4.78 8.94
N ALA A 53 -3.61 -5.61 8.05
CA ALA A 53 -4.38 -6.69 7.42
C ALA A 53 -4.84 -7.74 8.43
N GLU A 54 -4.02 -8.06 9.44
CA GLU A 54 -4.39 -8.93 10.57
C GLU A 54 -5.51 -8.33 11.43
N GLN A 55 -5.53 -7.00 11.58
CA GLN A 55 -6.65 -6.30 12.22
C GLN A 55 -7.94 -6.29 11.36
N GLY A 56 -7.86 -6.79 10.12
CA GLY A 56 -8.99 -6.92 9.19
C GLY A 56 -9.15 -5.71 8.26
N TYR A 57 -8.09 -4.96 7.98
CA TYR A 57 -8.16 -3.88 6.99
C TYR A 57 -7.73 -4.37 5.61
N TRP A 58 -8.43 -3.92 4.57
CA TRP A 58 -7.82 -3.75 3.26
C TRP A 58 -6.82 -2.60 3.35
N VAL A 59 -5.55 -2.89 3.07
CA VAL A 59 -4.48 -1.90 3.18
C VAL A 59 -4.08 -1.44 1.79
N PHE A 60 -4.08 -0.14 1.55
CA PHE A 60 -3.61 0.49 0.33
C PHE A 60 -2.50 1.49 0.66
N VAL A 61 -1.39 1.38 -0.05
CA VAL A 61 -0.21 2.23 0.07
C VAL A 61 0.04 2.87 -1.30
N PRO A 62 -0.67 3.96 -1.64
CA PRO A 62 -0.42 4.68 -2.89
C PRO A 62 0.90 5.44 -2.81
N ARG A 63 1.62 5.50 -3.93
CA ARG A 63 2.79 6.35 -4.12
C ARG A 63 2.37 7.70 -4.67
N TYR A 64 3.02 8.78 -4.23
CA TYR A 64 2.71 10.11 -4.74
C TYR A 64 2.97 10.21 -6.25
N ARG A 65 2.18 11.06 -6.92
CA ARG A 65 2.37 11.38 -8.34
C ARG A 65 3.79 11.93 -8.58
N GLY A 66 4.42 11.50 -9.67
CA GLY A 66 5.78 11.91 -10.02
C GLY A 66 6.87 11.39 -9.09
N THR A 67 6.55 10.42 -8.21
CA THR A 67 7.54 9.77 -7.35
C THR A 67 7.67 8.29 -7.73
N TRP A 68 8.89 7.78 -7.65
CA TRP A 68 9.20 6.37 -7.91
C TRP A 68 8.64 5.91 -9.27
N GLU A 69 7.83 4.85 -9.29
CA GLU A 69 7.21 4.32 -10.51
C GLU A 69 5.82 4.90 -10.83
N SER A 70 5.33 5.87 -10.06
CA SER A 70 4.12 6.63 -10.41
C SER A 70 4.43 7.66 -11.48
N SER A 71 3.53 7.83 -12.45
CA SER A 71 3.71 8.78 -13.55
C SER A 71 3.45 10.23 -13.10
N GLY A 72 3.66 11.20 -14.00
CA GLY A 72 3.43 12.63 -13.76
C GLY A 72 4.63 13.37 -13.15
N ALA A 73 4.37 14.55 -12.62
CA ALA A 73 5.37 15.39 -11.95
C ALA A 73 5.01 15.58 -10.47
N PHE A 74 6.03 15.63 -9.62
CA PHE A 74 5.87 15.83 -8.19
C PHE A 74 5.93 17.33 -7.86
N LEU A 75 4.88 17.87 -7.22
CA LEU A 75 4.79 19.26 -6.76
C LEU A 75 4.94 20.37 -7.84
N ASN A 76 4.72 20.05 -9.11
CA ASN A 76 4.71 21.02 -10.22
C ASN A 76 3.40 21.79 -10.34
#